data_AF-A0A3L6TJC5-F1
#
_entry.id   AF-A0A3L6TJC5-F1
#
_cell.length_a   1.000
_cell.length_b   1.000
_cell.length_c   1.000
_cell.angle_alpha   90.00
_cell.angle_beta   90.00
_cell.angle_gamma   90.00
#
_symmetry.space_group_name_H-M   'P 1'
#
loop_
_entity.id
_entity.type
_entity.pdbx_description
1 polymer ?
#
loop_
_entity_poly.entity_id
_entity_poly.type
_entity_poly.pdbx_seq_one_letter_code
_entity_poly.pdbx_strand_id
1 'polypeptide(L)'
;MPDTRDRGVRSQKYDAEGMVWKKIVIRHLTPCQGKLYFRASMVKHGILEFNPHPTIRIVPMHSLPRVVPPNPWGFVAHGCRFEMDGEPHQFFVFYYEDPAVATSIALYRIDVDREQWCEVDDIGDRALLWSGYRGGCCSASKFGMELNCVYMIHDYDSSLHIFNITERTERVCFHPSKDDIPELSAEAFWLLPSTN
;
A
#
# COMPACT_ATOMS: atom_id res chain seq x y z
N MET A 1 -10.65 43.31 7.24
CA MET A 1 -10.72 42.19 8.19
C MET A 1 -10.06 40.99 7.53
N PRO A 2 -8.81 40.64 7.85
CA PRO A 2 -8.21 39.38 7.42
C PRO A 2 -8.31 38.33 8.54
N ASP A 3 -8.95 37.21 8.24
CA ASP A 3 -9.08 36.06 9.13
C ASP A 3 -7.94 35.05 8.89
N THR A 4 -7.46 34.56 10.02
CA THR A 4 -6.33 33.70 10.31
C THR A 4 -6.42 32.30 9.68
N ARG A 5 -5.39 31.93 8.90
CA ARG A 5 -4.95 30.53 8.78
C ARG A 5 -3.46 30.47 9.04
N ASP A 6 -3.15 30.27 10.31
CA ASP A 6 -1.84 29.92 10.83
C ASP A 6 -1.38 28.61 10.16
N ARG A 7 -0.46 28.73 9.20
CA ARG A 7 0.16 27.58 8.55
C ARG A 7 1.16 27.00 9.54
N GLY A 8 0.78 25.85 10.10
CA GLY A 8 1.52 25.10 11.11
C GLY A 8 3.04 25.26 11.05
N VAL A 9 3.55 26.06 11.99
CA VAL A 9 4.96 26.16 12.33
C VAL A 9 5.45 24.78 12.77
N ARG A 10 6.43 24.23 12.04
CA ARG A 10 7.21 23.05 12.48
C ARG A 10 7.98 23.46 13.74
N SER A 11 7.46 23.18 14.93
CA SER A 11 8.23 23.32 16.16
C SER A 11 9.22 22.16 16.28
N GLN A 12 10.49 22.42 15.96
CA GLN A 12 11.60 21.59 16.41
C GLN A 12 11.79 21.85 17.90
N LYS A 13 11.86 20.79 18.71
CA LYS A 13 12.23 20.89 20.13
C LYS A 13 13.58 20.24 20.34
N TYR A 14 14.43 20.90 21.12
CA TYR A 14 15.71 20.37 21.57
C TYR A 14 15.53 19.78 22.96
N ASP A 15 16.12 18.62 23.26
CA ASP A 15 16.28 18.15 24.64
C ASP A 15 17.58 18.68 25.26
N ALA A 16 17.82 18.34 26.54
CA ALA A 16 18.96 18.81 27.32
C ALA A 16 20.30 18.34 26.73
N GLU A 17 20.27 17.28 25.92
CA GLU A 17 21.40 16.69 25.22
C GLU A 17 21.59 17.21 23.79
N GLY A 18 20.72 18.13 23.32
CA GLY A 18 20.81 18.76 22.00
C GLY A 18 20.25 17.94 20.84
N MET A 19 19.51 16.84 21.10
CA MET A 19 18.82 16.09 20.06
C MET A 19 17.64 16.89 19.50
N VAL A 20 17.52 16.90 18.17
CA VAL A 20 16.42 17.57 17.47
C VAL A 20 15.24 16.61 17.36
N TRP A 21 14.20 16.87 18.15
CA TRP A 21 12.94 16.15 18.05
C TRP A 21 12.08 16.76 16.94
N LYS A 22 11.78 15.94 15.93
CA LYS A 22 10.88 16.30 14.83
C LYS A 22 9.53 15.61 15.02
N LYS A 23 8.45 16.41 15.05
CA LYS A 23 7.09 15.87 14.93
C LYS A 23 6.91 15.25 13.54
N ILE A 24 6.71 13.94 13.47
CA ILE A 24 6.40 13.22 12.24
C ILE A 24 4.98 12.66 12.37
N VAL A 25 4.12 13.00 11.42
CA VAL A 25 2.80 12.37 11.31
C VAL A 25 3.01 11.04 10.60
N ILE A 26 2.88 9.93 11.32
CA ILE A 26 2.96 8.60 10.75
C ILE A 26 1.63 8.29 10.06
N ARG A 27 1.68 8.00 8.76
CA ARG A 27 0.53 7.57 7.96
C ARG A 27 0.77 6.14 7.47
N HIS A 28 -0.30 5.35 7.35
CA HIS A 28 -0.26 3.96 6.85
C HIS A 28 0.63 3.04 7.70
N LEU A 29 0.15 2.77 8.93
CA LEU A 29 0.74 1.79 9.84
C LEU A 29 0.34 0.37 9.40
N THR A 30 1.30 -0.54 9.46
CA THR A 30 1.07 -1.95 9.17
C THR A 30 1.32 -2.75 10.44
N PRO A 31 0.28 -3.29 11.09
CA PRO A 31 0.46 -4.21 12.21
C PRO A 31 0.97 -5.55 11.71
N CYS A 32 2.04 -6.05 12.30
CA CYS A 32 2.59 -7.37 11.98
C CYS A 32 3.33 -7.92 13.21
N GLN A 33 2.91 -9.10 13.68
CA GLN A 33 3.46 -9.79 14.85
C GLN A 33 3.65 -8.89 16.09
N GLY A 34 2.65 -8.08 16.44
CA GLY A 34 2.70 -7.20 17.62
C GLY A 34 3.54 -5.92 17.45
N LYS A 35 4.12 -5.69 16.26
CA LYS A 35 4.87 -4.47 15.91
C LYS A 35 4.09 -3.64 14.89
N LEU A 36 4.34 -2.34 14.87
CA LEU A 36 3.76 -1.41 13.91
C LEU A 36 4.84 -0.88 12.97
N TYR A 37 4.76 -1.28 11.70
CA TYR A 37 5.70 -0.87 10.66
C TYR A 37 5.18 0.40 9.94
N PHE A 38 6.08 1.33 9.64
CA PHE A 38 5.76 2.56 8.92
C PHE A 38 6.89 3.06 8.02
N ARG A 39 6.55 3.99 7.11
CA ARG A 39 7.50 4.66 6.23
C ARG A 39 8.04 5.88 6.94
N ALA A 40 9.34 5.91 7.24
CA ALA A 40 9.99 7.11 7.74
C ALA A 40 10.51 7.99 6.59
N SER A 41 11.02 7.37 5.51
CA SER A 41 11.38 8.04 4.25
C SER A 41 11.36 7.05 3.08
N MET A 42 11.83 7.45 1.89
CA MET A 42 11.98 6.56 0.73
C MET A 42 12.89 5.35 1.00
N VAL A 43 13.86 5.51 1.90
CA VAL A 43 14.92 4.51 2.20
C VAL A 43 15.02 4.20 3.69
N LYS A 44 14.04 4.63 4.49
CA LYS A 44 14.03 4.38 5.94
C LYS A 44 12.66 3.87 6.36
N HIS A 45 12.67 2.74 7.05
CA HIS A 45 11.49 2.13 7.64
C HIS A 45 11.53 2.26 9.15
N GLY A 46 10.40 2.59 9.73
CA GLY A 46 10.23 2.68 11.16
C GLY A 46 9.47 1.49 11.69
N ILE A 47 9.84 1.05 12.88
CA ILE A 47 9.17 -0.02 13.62
C ILE A 47 8.88 0.56 14.99
N LEU A 48 7.60 0.54 15.36
CA LEU A 48 7.11 0.95 16.66
C LEU A 48 6.65 -0.29 17.43
N GLU A 49 7.22 -0.48 18.62
CA GLU A 49 6.92 -1.58 19.53
C GLU A 49 6.61 -1.02 20.92
N PHE A 50 5.70 -1.67 21.64
CA PHE A 50 5.30 -1.28 23.00
C PHE A 50 5.66 -2.40 23.98
N ASN A 51 6.75 -2.22 24.74
CA ASN A 51 7.11 -3.17 25.79
C ASN A 51 8.09 -2.58 26.83
N PRO A 52 7.66 -2.14 28.02
CA PRO A 52 6.31 -1.63 28.38
C PRO A 52 6.05 -0.21 27.84
N HIS A 53 7.09 0.45 27.31
CA HIS A 53 7.05 1.80 26.77
C HIS A 53 7.25 1.79 25.23
N PRO A 54 6.80 2.83 24.51
CA PRO A 54 6.99 2.91 23.07
C PRO A 54 8.47 3.03 22.72
N THR A 55 8.97 2.13 21.88
CA THR A 55 10.31 2.18 21.31
C THR A 55 10.21 2.29 19.80
N ILE A 56 10.97 3.21 19.21
CA ILE A 56 11.04 3.39 17.75
C ILE A 56 12.41 2.94 17.26
N ARG A 57 12.43 1.96 16.35
CA ARG A 57 13.61 1.56 15.60
C ARG A 57 13.50 2.07 14.16
N ILE A 58 14.49 2.82 13.70
CA ILE A 58 14.58 3.25 12.30
C ILE A 58 15.63 2.39 11.61
N VAL A 59 15.21 1.65 10.59
CA VAL A 59 16.04 0.75 9.80
C VAL A 59 16.26 1.38 8.42
N PRO A 60 17.51 1.62 8.00
CA PRO A 60 17.79 1.96 6.61
C PRO A 60 17.48 0.72 5.76
N MET A 61 16.80 0.92 4.64
CA MET A 61 16.61 -0.15 3.66
C MET A 61 17.42 0.20 2.43
N HIS A 62 17.99 -0.81 1.78
CA HIS A 62 18.48 -0.64 0.41
C HIS A 62 17.38 0.00 -0.44
N SER A 63 17.78 0.85 -1.39
CA SER A 63 16.83 1.40 -2.36
C SER A 63 16.04 0.25 -2.98
N LEU A 64 14.73 0.45 -3.15
CA LEU A 64 13.89 -0.52 -3.87
C LEU A 64 14.62 -0.93 -5.15
N PRO A 65 14.69 -2.25 -5.46
CA PRO A 65 15.24 -2.71 -6.72
C PRO A 65 14.61 -1.87 -7.83
N ARG A 66 15.45 -1.13 -8.55
CA ARG A 66 14.97 -0.42 -9.73
C ARG A 66 14.66 -1.51 -10.76
N VAL A 67 13.50 -1.35 -11.42
CA VAL A 67 12.99 -2.10 -12.60
C VAL A 67 12.08 -3.27 -12.20
N VAL A 68 10.84 -3.45 -12.75
CA VAL A 68 10.49 -3.92 -14.13
C VAL A 68 9.03 -3.55 -14.54
N PRO A 69 8.65 -3.26 -15.84
CA PRO A 69 9.40 -3.06 -17.11
C PRO A 69 9.40 -1.57 -17.57
N PRO A 70 9.83 -1.18 -18.81
CA PRO A 70 10.33 0.17 -19.08
C PRO A 70 9.19 1.17 -19.05
N ASN A 71 9.18 2.00 -18.02
CA ASN A 71 8.36 3.19 -17.96
C ASN A 71 9.27 4.43 -18.09
N PRO A 72 9.80 4.73 -19.29
CA PRO A 72 10.67 5.90 -19.49
C PRO A 72 9.95 7.23 -19.21
N TRP A 73 8.61 7.22 -19.11
CA TRP A 73 7.78 8.42 -19.02
C TRP A 73 6.83 8.50 -17.82
N GLY A 74 6.57 7.40 -17.10
CA GLY A 74 5.57 7.38 -16.04
C GLY A 74 6.09 7.69 -14.65
N PHE A 75 5.15 8.01 -13.76
CA PHE A 75 5.41 8.52 -12.42
C PHE A 75 5.21 7.44 -11.34
N VAL A 76 5.70 7.73 -10.12
CA VAL A 76 5.85 6.81 -8.99
C VAL A 76 4.54 6.10 -8.59
N ALA A 77 4.70 4.83 -8.22
CA ALA A 77 3.64 3.93 -7.80
C ALA A 77 2.80 4.41 -6.61
N HIS A 78 1.49 4.24 -6.72
CA HIS A 78 0.63 4.12 -5.56
C HIS A 78 0.89 2.76 -4.92
N GLY A 79 0.78 2.69 -3.60
CA GLY A 79 1.11 1.46 -2.90
C GLY A 79 0.48 1.41 -1.52
N CYS A 80 0.33 0.19 -1.04
CA CYS A 80 -0.15 -0.07 0.31
C CYS A 80 0.78 -1.09 0.98
N ARG A 81 0.67 -1.16 2.30
CA ARG A 81 1.35 -2.16 3.11
C ARG A 81 0.34 -2.93 3.92
N PHE A 82 0.60 -4.22 4.05
CA PHE A 82 -0.22 -5.13 4.82
C PHE A 82 0.66 -6.24 5.37
N GLU A 83 0.10 -7.00 6.29
CA GLU A 83 0.70 -8.23 6.79
C GLU A 83 0.19 -9.40 5.95
N MET A 84 1.09 -10.33 5.64
CA MET A 84 0.77 -11.59 4.99
C MET A 84 1.71 -12.66 5.54
N ASP A 85 1.13 -13.75 6.04
CA ASP A 85 1.82 -14.91 6.60
C ASP A 85 2.84 -14.57 7.69
N GLY A 86 2.49 -13.60 8.54
CA GLY A 86 3.31 -13.12 9.63
C GLY A 86 4.39 -12.13 9.21
N GLU A 87 4.43 -11.69 7.96
CA GLU A 87 5.50 -10.84 7.43
C GLU A 87 4.95 -9.54 6.83
N PRO A 88 5.64 -8.40 7.01
CA PRO A 88 5.24 -7.13 6.41
C PRO A 88 5.54 -7.10 4.92
N HIS A 89 4.52 -6.77 4.12
CA HIS A 89 4.62 -6.66 2.68
C HIS A 89 4.30 -5.25 2.19
N GLN A 90 4.88 -4.90 1.04
CA GLN A 90 4.67 -3.65 0.33
C GLN A 90 4.28 -3.98 -1.11
N PHE A 91 3.08 -3.53 -1.47
CA PHE A 91 2.57 -3.62 -2.83
C PHE A 91 2.68 -2.26 -3.52
N PHE A 92 2.93 -2.29 -4.83
CA PHE A 92 3.03 -1.14 -5.72
C PHE A 92 2.26 -1.39 -7.02
N VAL A 93 1.54 -0.36 -7.48
CA VAL A 93 0.97 -0.25 -8.83
C VAL A 93 1.64 0.91 -9.53
N PHE A 94 2.20 0.68 -10.71
CA PHE A 94 2.87 1.71 -11.51
C PHE A 94 1.97 2.14 -12.67
N TYR A 95 1.92 3.43 -12.96
CA TYR A 95 1.07 4.01 -14.02
C TYR A 95 1.91 4.65 -15.13
N TYR A 96 1.33 4.81 -16.33
CA TYR A 96 1.91 5.65 -17.38
C TYR A 96 1.75 7.14 -17.02
N GLU A 97 2.06 8.05 -17.95
CA GLU A 97 1.70 9.47 -17.79
C GLU A 97 0.19 9.65 -17.58
N ASP A 98 -0.61 8.81 -18.24
CA ASP A 98 -2.02 8.67 -17.95
C ASP A 98 -2.19 7.79 -16.69
N PRO A 99 -2.65 8.37 -15.56
CA PRO A 99 -2.86 7.61 -14.34
C PRO A 99 -4.04 6.63 -14.46
N ALA A 100 -4.81 6.70 -15.56
CA ALA A 100 -5.86 5.74 -15.86
C ALA A 100 -5.34 4.40 -16.42
N VAL A 101 -4.02 4.26 -16.66
CA VAL A 101 -3.44 3.04 -17.22
C VAL A 101 -2.36 2.51 -16.29
N ALA A 102 -2.68 1.44 -15.57
CA ALA A 102 -1.70 0.65 -14.83
C ALA A 102 -0.80 -0.10 -15.82
N THR A 103 0.50 -0.06 -15.57
CA THR A 103 1.55 -0.61 -16.45
C THR A 103 2.12 -1.91 -15.92
N SER A 104 2.18 -2.02 -14.59
CA SER A 104 2.80 -3.13 -13.90
C SER A 104 2.47 -3.03 -12.42
N ILE A 105 2.59 -4.18 -11.75
CA ILE A 105 2.49 -4.31 -10.31
C ILE A 105 3.78 -4.92 -9.77
N ALA A 106 4.10 -4.61 -8.52
CA ALA A 106 5.20 -5.27 -7.82
C ALA A 106 4.84 -5.50 -6.36
N LEU A 107 5.20 -6.67 -5.85
CA LEU A 107 5.02 -7.05 -4.47
C LEU A 107 6.38 -7.36 -3.85
N TYR A 108 6.61 -6.82 -2.65
CA TYR A 108 7.84 -7.05 -1.91
C TYR A 108 7.53 -7.45 -0.48
N ARG A 109 8.22 -8.50 0.01
CA ARG A 109 8.38 -8.73 1.45
C ARG A 109 9.47 -7.79 1.98
N ILE A 110 9.20 -7.15 3.11
CA ILE A 110 10.16 -6.27 3.78
C ILE A 110 10.99 -7.13 4.74
N ASP A 111 12.21 -7.48 4.35
CA ASP A 111 13.16 -8.21 5.18
C ASP A 111 13.98 -7.20 6.00
N VAL A 112 13.48 -6.93 7.20
CA VAL A 112 14.04 -5.92 8.10
C VAL A 112 15.39 -6.36 8.67
N ASP A 113 15.57 -7.66 8.94
CA ASP A 113 16.80 -8.16 9.55
C ASP A 113 17.97 -8.12 8.57
N ARG A 114 17.68 -8.23 7.27
CA ARG A 114 18.67 -8.09 6.18
C ARG A 114 18.62 -6.74 5.47
N GLU A 115 17.83 -5.79 5.98
CA GLU A 115 17.73 -4.43 5.45
C GLU A 115 17.39 -4.34 3.94
N GLN A 116 16.63 -5.31 3.42
CA GLN A 116 16.41 -5.51 1.99
C GLN A 116 14.93 -5.73 1.61
N TRP A 117 14.65 -5.53 0.33
CA TRP A 117 13.35 -5.85 -0.28
C TRP A 117 13.47 -7.17 -1.01
N CYS A 118 12.60 -8.12 -0.71
CA CYS A 118 12.53 -9.38 -1.43
C CYS A 118 11.31 -9.34 -2.34
N GLU A 119 11.51 -9.32 -3.66
CA GLU A 119 10.40 -9.42 -4.62
C GLU A 119 9.65 -10.74 -4.41
N VAL A 120 8.32 -10.68 -4.53
CA VAL A 120 7.42 -11.82 -4.40
C VAL A 120 6.66 -11.95 -5.70
N ASP A 121 6.86 -13.08 -6.40
CA ASP A 121 6.25 -13.42 -7.68
C ASP A 121 5.21 -14.57 -7.58
N ASP A 122 5.03 -15.10 -6.37
CA ASP A 122 4.02 -16.10 -6.03
C ASP A 122 3.55 -15.91 -4.57
N ILE A 123 2.24 -15.74 -4.38
CA ILE A 123 1.59 -15.67 -3.07
C ILE A 123 0.71 -16.91 -2.77
N GLY A 124 0.74 -17.93 -3.62
CA GLY A 124 0.02 -19.19 -3.43
C GLY A 124 -1.50 -19.02 -3.34
N ASP A 125 -2.13 -19.65 -2.35
CA ASP A 125 -3.58 -19.55 -2.07
C ASP A 125 -3.97 -18.20 -1.42
N ARG A 126 -3.44 -17.10 -1.96
CA ARG A 126 -3.75 -15.76 -1.51
C ARG A 126 -4.32 -14.94 -2.65
N ALA A 127 -5.21 -14.04 -2.28
CA ALA A 127 -5.64 -12.95 -3.14
C ALA A 127 -5.39 -11.63 -2.41
N LEU A 128 -4.89 -10.64 -3.15
CA LEU A 128 -4.71 -9.29 -2.64
C LEU A 128 -5.88 -8.42 -3.07
N LEU A 129 -6.38 -7.64 -2.13
CA LEU A 129 -7.37 -6.59 -2.38
C LEU A 129 -6.66 -5.26 -2.28
N TRP A 130 -6.83 -4.41 -3.29
CA TRP A 130 -6.20 -3.10 -3.33
C TRP A 130 -7.18 -2.00 -3.72
N SER A 131 -7.05 -0.85 -3.04
CA SER A 131 -7.75 0.38 -3.36
C SER A 131 -6.96 1.58 -2.89
N GLY A 132 -6.34 2.28 -3.84
CA GLY A 132 -5.50 3.46 -3.58
C GLY A 132 -4.38 3.17 -2.58
N TYR A 133 -4.50 3.69 -1.35
CA TYR A 133 -3.49 3.53 -0.30
C TYR A 133 -3.85 2.48 0.76
N ARG A 134 -4.89 1.69 0.50
CA ARG A 134 -5.42 0.66 1.38
C ARG A 134 -5.38 -0.67 0.64
N GLY A 135 -5.20 -1.73 1.40
CA GLY A 135 -5.26 -3.07 0.85
C GLY A 135 -5.10 -4.11 1.95
N GLY A 136 -5.25 -5.36 1.55
CA GLY A 136 -5.16 -6.51 2.43
C GLY A 136 -5.01 -7.79 1.64
N CYS A 137 -4.76 -8.87 2.38
CA CYS A 137 -4.58 -10.20 1.85
C CYS A 137 -5.61 -11.14 2.48
N CYS A 138 -6.12 -12.10 1.70
CA CYS A 138 -7.02 -13.13 2.18
C CYS A 138 -6.73 -14.48 1.50
N SER A 139 -7.29 -15.58 2.03
CA SER A 139 -7.21 -16.90 1.38
C SER A 139 -8.12 -16.93 0.16
N ALA A 140 -7.54 -17.21 -1.01
CA ALA A 140 -8.29 -17.18 -2.27
C ALA A 140 -9.33 -18.29 -2.33
N SER A 141 -8.91 -19.54 -2.09
CA SER A 141 -9.77 -20.73 -2.11
C SER A 141 -10.97 -20.62 -1.17
N LYS A 142 -10.77 -20.05 0.02
CA LYS A 142 -11.84 -19.86 1.02
C LYS A 142 -12.97 -18.97 0.50
N PHE A 143 -12.66 -18.00 -0.36
CA PHE A 143 -13.61 -17.02 -0.87
C PHE A 143 -13.94 -17.21 -2.36
N GLY A 144 -13.49 -18.31 -2.97
CA GLY A 144 -13.71 -18.58 -4.39
C GLY A 144 -13.03 -17.57 -5.32
N MET A 145 -11.95 -16.94 -4.85
CA MET A 145 -11.15 -16.01 -5.63
C MET A 145 -10.07 -16.77 -6.42
N GLU A 146 -9.53 -16.12 -7.45
CA GLU A 146 -8.38 -16.62 -8.18
C GLU A 146 -7.14 -16.55 -7.28
N LEU A 147 -6.39 -17.65 -7.27
CA LEU A 147 -5.15 -17.76 -6.52
C LEU A 147 -4.11 -16.85 -7.16
N ASN A 148 -3.23 -16.30 -6.32
CA ASN A 148 -2.09 -15.53 -6.77
C ASN A 148 -2.45 -14.28 -7.60
N CYS A 149 -3.60 -13.69 -7.29
CA CYS A 149 -4.13 -12.53 -7.99
C CYS A 149 -4.26 -11.29 -7.10
N VAL A 150 -4.14 -10.11 -7.73
CA VAL A 150 -4.46 -8.80 -7.15
C VAL A 150 -5.73 -8.27 -7.77
N TYR A 151 -6.70 -7.94 -6.93
CA TYR A 151 -7.96 -7.32 -7.28
C TYR A 151 -7.88 -5.84 -6.95
N MET A 152 -7.94 -5.01 -7.98
CA MET A 152 -7.82 -3.57 -7.92
C MET A 152 -9.08 -2.94 -8.50
N ILE A 153 -9.80 -2.15 -7.70
CA ILE A 153 -10.76 -1.21 -8.27
C ILE A 153 -9.96 0.03 -8.63
N HIS A 154 -10.04 0.40 -9.90
CA HIS A 154 -9.22 1.46 -10.44
C HIS A 154 -9.97 2.81 -10.37
N ASP A 155 -9.33 3.80 -9.75
CA ASP A 155 -9.97 5.06 -9.35
C ASP A 155 -10.48 5.90 -10.53
N TYR A 156 -9.98 5.68 -11.76
CA TYR A 156 -10.31 6.51 -12.94
C TYR A 156 -11.44 5.98 -13.80
N ASP A 157 -11.55 4.66 -13.97
CA ASP A 157 -12.56 4.03 -14.83
C ASP A 157 -13.58 3.21 -14.03
N SER A 158 -13.42 3.15 -12.70
CA SER A 158 -14.29 2.41 -11.78
C SER A 158 -14.45 0.93 -12.13
N SER A 159 -13.50 0.37 -12.89
CA SER A 159 -13.50 -1.03 -13.30
C SER A 159 -12.69 -1.87 -12.32
N LEU A 160 -12.99 -3.17 -12.28
CA LEU A 160 -12.23 -4.13 -11.48
C LEU A 160 -11.14 -4.76 -12.35
N HIS A 161 -9.89 -4.48 -12.03
CA HIS A 161 -8.70 -5.06 -12.65
C HIS A 161 -8.23 -6.23 -11.80
N ILE A 162 -7.96 -7.35 -12.46
CA ILE A 162 -7.45 -8.57 -11.83
C ILE A 162 -6.10 -8.87 -12.46
N PHE A 163 -5.03 -8.77 -11.67
CA PHE A 163 -3.67 -9.07 -12.10
C PHE A 163 -3.23 -10.40 -11.54
N ASN A 164 -2.79 -11.32 -12.39
CA ASN A 164 -2.11 -12.53 -11.95
C ASN A 164 -0.63 -12.23 -11.74
N ILE A 165 -0.11 -12.51 -10.54
CA ILE A 165 1.27 -12.14 -10.16
C ILE A 165 2.29 -12.98 -10.92
N THR A 166 2.09 -14.30 -10.99
CA THR A 166 3.04 -15.21 -11.66
C THR A 166 2.97 -15.07 -13.18
N GLU A 167 1.78 -15.02 -13.76
CA GLU A 167 1.61 -14.93 -15.21
C GLU A 167 1.87 -13.52 -15.75
N ARG A 168 1.85 -12.50 -14.88
CA ARG A 168 1.96 -11.07 -15.23
C ARG A 168 0.93 -10.65 -16.28
N THR A 169 -0.27 -11.18 -16.15
CA THR A 169 -1.43 -10.88 -17.00
C THR A 169 -2.42 -9.99 -16.26
N GLU A 170 -3.20 -9.24 -17.02
CA GLU A 170 -4.25 -8.38 -16.52
C GLU A 170 -5.58 -8.73 -17.20
N ARG A 171 -6.65 -8.79 -16.41
CA ARG A 171 -8.03 -8.92 -16.88
C ARG A 171 -8.89 -7.83 -16.29
N VAL A 172 -9.55 -7.05 -17.16
CA VAL A 172 -10.48 -6.00 -16.74
C VAL A 172 -11.90 -6.56 -16.75
N CYS A 173 -12.57 -6.44 -15.60
CA CYS A 173 -13.99 -6.73 -15.43
C CYS A 173 -14.75 -5.41 -15.41
N PHE A 174 -15.50 -5.15 -16.47
CA PHE A 174 -16.39 -3.99 -16.51
C PHE A 174 -17.59 -4.20 -15.60
N HIS A 175 -17.94 -3.18 -14.85
CA HIS A 175 -19.20 -3.15 -14.12
C HIS A 175 -20.37 -3.12 -15.12
N PRO A 176 -21.51 -3.81 -14.87
CA PRO A 176 -22.73 -3.54 -15.62
C PRO A 176 -23.05 -2.05 -15.49
N SER A 177 -23.41 -1.46 -16.64
CA SER A 177 -23.59 -0.04 -16.96
C SER A 177 -23.93 0.93 -15.82
N LYS A 178 -23.46 2.18 -16.00
CA LYS A 178 -23.83 3.40 -15.27
C LYS A 178 -25.34 3.60 -15.03
N ASP A 179 -26.19 2.87 -15.75
CA ASP A 179 -27.64 2.99 -15.69
C ASP A 179 -28.29 2.21 -14.53
N ASP A 180 -27.62 1.18 -13.97
CA ASP A 180 -28.25 0.28 -12.98
C ASP A 180 -27.85 0.54 -11.52
N ILE A 181 -26.73 1.23 -11.27
CA ILE A 181 -26.22 1.48 -9.91
C ILE A 181 -25.73 2.94 -9.83
N PRO A 182 -26.22 3.74 -8.86
CA PRO A 182 -25.77 5.14 -8.71
C PRO A 182 -24.26 5.21 -8.57
N GLU A 183 -23.64 6.18 -9.27
CA GLU A 183 -22.18 6.44 -9.32
C GLU A 183 -21.50 6.05 -8.01
N LEU A 184 -20.92 4.86 -8.01
CA LEU A 184 -20.26 4.33 -6.83
C LEU A 184 -19.00 5.15 -6.59
N SER A 185 -18.71 5.38 -5.31
CA SER A 185 -17.47 6.04 -4.88
C SER A 185 -16.26 5.40 -5.57
N ALA A 186 -15.28 6.21 -5.99
CA ALA A 186 -14.01 5.74 -6.55
C ALA A 186 -13.16 4.95 -5.53
N GLU A 187 -13.57 4.88 -4.27
CA GLU A 187 -12.96 3.99 -3.27
C GLU A 187 -13.51 2.57 -3.39
N ALA A 188 -12.69 1.54 -3.19
CA ALA A 188 -13.19 0.17 -3.20
C ALA A 188 -14.26 -0.03 -2.12
N PHE A 189 -15.46 -0.34 -2.57
CA PHE A 189 -16.61 -0.66 -1.73
C PHE A 189 -16.95 -2.14 -1.92
N TRP A 190 -17.47 -2.74 -0.85
CA TRP A 190 -18.08 -4.06 -0.91
C TRP A 190 -19.56 -3.89 -0.69
N LEU A 191 -20.37 -4.53 -1.54
CA LEU A 191 -21.79 -4.67 -1.26
C LEU A 191 -21.92 -5.65 -0.08
N LEU A 192 -22.33 -5.13 1.06
CA LEU A 192 -22.67 -5.95 2.22
C LEU A 192 -24.14 -6.37 2.08
N PRO A 193 -24.50 -7.63 2.41
CA PRO A 193 -25.90 -8.03 2.44
C PRO A 193 -26.64 -7.13 3.44
N SER A 194 -27.65 -6.40 2.98
CA SER A 194 -28.57 -5.72 3.89
C SER A 194 -29.56 -6.74 4.41
N THR A 195 -29.59 -6.95 5.73
CA THR A 195 -30.78 -7.54 6.36
C THR A 195 -31.90 -6.50 6.26
N ASN A 196 -32.95 -6.81 5.51
CA ASN A 196 -34.23 -6.11 5.61
C ASN A 196 -34.85 -6.31 7.01
#